data_AF-A0A1Y3G324-F1
#
_entry.id   AF-A0A1Y3G324-F1
#
_cell.length_a   1.000
_cell.length_b   1.000
_cell.length_c   1.000
_cell.angle_alpha   90.00
_cell.angle_beta   90.00
_cell.angle_gamma   90.00
#
_symmetry.space_group_name_H-M   'P 1'
#
loop_
_entity.id
_entity.type
_entity.pdbx_description
1 polymer ?
#
loop_
_entity_poly.entity_id
_entity_poly.type
_entity_poly.pdbx_seq_one_letter_code
_entity_poly.pdbx_strand_id
1 'polypeptide(L)'
;MNMNNENIRKAVREEIRQHPVLTSSLKHFAEHDAVYYPGYGNLGDALIALGTLDLFEDIGWAPKHVYGRHKHVLSGHSHVVMGGGGGWVKGLWESYTEQTVEFLQNGGQLLILPSSFSGFGECLLPYAAQVTIFCREQQSYDALIQQGMPEDRVFLCPDLAFYTQEKHFSDLEVAGHYPVLKIFRRDEEGISRPSRRDSVDLPLLFNDVQWATFDECLPPLRAAASLISQFECVETDRLHMAILFTLLGLTVKIKPSNYFKIKAVFDYTLHRFPTASFEESAQGYSCEEQNDDAYVRKLREEIKHLKREQQAEWERRTIALRQNDALLSRLEAVQEELGEASKKADILLEEKQAETRQKQAETRQKEDLMQQVGVLQNELKRKDDNFDQICLELAQLHEKKNGEFERLRQELETIRSSRLHRLGERYYTIFRLPGVGALLRGVRKIMTG
;
A
#
# COMPACT_ATOMS: atom_id res chain seq x y z
N MET A 1 -34.28 12.20 44.35
CA MET A 1 -33.92 10.90 43.75
C MET A 1 -34.40 9.77 44.65
N ASN A 2 -34.78 8.62 44.09
CA ASN A 2 -35.11 7.42 44.87
C ASN A 2 -33.82 6.82 45.43
N MET A 3 -33.68 6.71 46.76
CA MET A 3 -32.49 6.17 47.45
C MET A 3 -32.01 4.82 46.88
N ASN A 4 -32.93 4.00 46.36
CA ASN A 4 -32.58 2.73 45.74
C ASN A 4 -31.78 2.92 44.44
N ASN A 5 -32.17 3.87 43.58
CA ASN A 5 -31.51 4.14 42.31
C ASN A 5 -30.08 4.70 42.52
N GLU A 6 -29.91 5.64 43.46
CA GLU A 6 -28.58 6.14 43.82
C GLU A 6 -27.64 5.04 44.30
N ASN A 7 -28.13 4.11 45.13
CA ASN A 7 -27.34 2.98 45.61
C ASN A 7 -26.93 2.05 44.46
N ILE A 8 -27.84 1.77 43.51
CA ILE A 8 -27.55 0.95 42.34
C ILE A 8 -26.52 1.65 41.44
N ARG A 9 -26.67 2.96 41.19
CA ARG A 9 -25.69 3.76 40.44
C ARG A 9 -24.31 3.66 41.07
N LYS A 10 -24.20 3.87 42.38
CA LYS A 10 -22.93 3.75 43.12
C LYS A 10 -22.34 2.35 43.01
N ALA A 11 -23.17 1.31 43.12
CA ALA A 11 -22.73 -0.08 42.98
C ALA A 11 -22.19 -0.40 41.58
N VAL A 12 -22.86 0.05 40.50
CA VAL A 12 -22.39 -0.14 39.12
C VAL A 12 -21.10 0.65 38.87
N ARG A 13 -20.99 1.88 39.38
CA ARG A 13 -19.75 2.66 39.29
C ARG A 13 -18.59 1.96 39.99
N GLU A 14 -18.84 1.42 41.19
CA GLU A 14 -17.80 0.70 41.93
C GLU A 14 -17.41 -0.61 41.24
N GLU A 15 -18.36 -1.33 40.62
CA GLU A 15 -18.10 -2.51 39.80
C GLU A 15 -17.13 -2.20 38.64
N ILE A 16 -17.34 -1.09 37.93
CA ILE A 16 -16.43 -0.62 36.88
C ILE A 16 -15.07 -0.21 37.50
N ARG A 17 -15.07 0.60 38.56
CA ARG A 17 -13.86 1.12 39.21
C ARG A 17 -12.94 0.01 39.71
N GLN A 18 -13.54 -0.99 40.36
CA GLN A 18 -12.85 -2.11 40.97
C GLN A 18 -12.62 -3.27 40.01
N HIS A 19 -13.06 -3.17 38.74
CA HIS A 19 -12.87 -4.23 37.77
C HIS A 19 -11.36 -4.51 37.62
N PRO A 20 -10.87 -5.68 38.06
CA PRO A 20 -9.43 -5.89 38.26
C PRO A 20 -8.65 -5.81 36.95
N VAL A 21 -9.18 -6.43 35.89
CA VAL A 21 -8.53 -6.46 34.58
C VAL A 21 -8.59 -5.11 33.86
N LEU A 22 -9.72 -4.39 33.93
CA LEU A 22 -9.85 -3.06 33.30
C LEU A 22 -8.83 -2.09 33.91
N THR A 23 -8.80 -2.01 35.24
CA THR A 23 -7.93 -1.08 35.96
C THR A 23 -6.46 -1.47 35.80
N SER A 24 -6.10 -2.75 35.83
CA SER A 24 -4.70 -3.17 35.57
C SER A 24 -4.29 -2.91 34.11
N SER A 25 -5.18 -3.16 33.14
CA SER A 25 -4.91 -2.90 31.72
C SER A 25 -4.74 -1.40 31.46
N LEU A 26 -5.60 -0.55 32.01
CA LEU A 26 -5.48 0.91 31.86
C LEU A 26 -4.17 1.42 32.45
N LYS A 27 -3.76 0.95 33.63
CA LYS A 27 -2.46 1.31 34.23
C LYS A 27 -1.29 0.84 33.38
N HIS A 28 -1.34 -0.41 32.90
CA HIS A 28 -0.31 -0.95 32.02
C HIS A 28 -0.16 -0.13 30.73
N PHE A 29 -1.27 0.23 30.09
CA PHE A 29 -1.27 1.08 28.90
C PHE A 29 -0.75 2.49 29.21
N ALA A 30 -1.14 3.07 30.35
CA ALA A 30 -0.63 4.36 30.81
C ALA A 30 0.90 4.35 31.01
N GLU A 31 1.46 3.28 31.58
CA GLU A 31 2.91 3.10 31.77
C GLU A 31 3.69 3.02 30.45
N HIS A 32 3.01 2.68 29.35
CA HIS A 32 3.60 2.54 28.01
C HIS A 32 3.33 3.75 27.08
N ASP A 33 3.01 4.92 27.64
CA ASP A 33 2.65 6.16 26.91
C ASP A 33 1.54 5.92 25.88
N ALA A 34 0.55 5.10 26.23
CA ALA A 34 -0.58 4.84 25.35
C ALA A 34 -1.35 6.12 25.03
N VAL A 35 -1.83 6.18 23.79
CA VAL A 35 -2.74 7.23 23.35
C VAL A 35 -4.19 6.77 23.47
N TYR A 36 -5.10 7.73 23.67
CA TYR A 36 -6.53 7.48 23.64
C TYR A 36 -7.09 7.86 22.27
N TYR A 37 -7.82 6.94 21.64
CA TYR A 37 -8.60 7.19 20.44
C TYR A 37 -10.08 7.27 20.85
N PRO A 38 -10.66 8.48 20.95
CA PRO A 38 -12.04 8.66 21.35
C PRO A 38 -13.01 8.16 20.27
N GLY A 39 -14.14 7.63 20.73
CA GLY A 39 -15.21 7.15 19.86
C GLY A 39 -15.88 8.27 19.07
N TYR A 40 -16.39 7.92 17.89
CA TYR A 40 -17.22 8.80 17.08
C TYR A 40 -18.69 8.46 17.21
N GLY A 41 -19.55 9.47 17.13
CA GLY A 41 -20.95 9.23 16.86
C GLY A 41 -21.85 10.35 17.32
N ASN A 42 -22.97 9.96 17.89
CA ASN A 42 -24.04 10.86 18.30
C ASN A 42 -23.89 11.29 19.77
N LEU A 43 -24.84 12.05 20.29
CA LEU A 43 -24.82 12.49 21.70
C LEU A 43 -24.73 11.32 22.70
N GLY A 44 -25.24 10.13 22.35
CA GLY A 44 -25.09 8.93 23.17
C GLY A 44 -23.63 8.54 23.36
N ASP A 45 -22.82 8.65 22.31
CA ASP A 45 -21.38 8.37 22.37
C ASP A 45 -20.64 9.44 23.20
N ALA A 46 -21.16 10.68 23.26
CA ALA A 46 -20.66 11.70 24.17
C ALA A 46 -20.79 11.29 25.65
N LEU A 47 -21.89 10.61 26.01
CA LEU A 47 -22.10 10.13 27.38
C LEU A 47 -21.11 9.02 27.74
N ILE A 48 -20.78 8.13 26.80
CA ILE A 48 -19.74 7.12 26.98
C ILE A 48 -18.38 7.79 27.18
N ALA A 49 -18.06 8.78 26.33
CA ALA A 49 -16.81 9.53 26.42
C ALA A 49 -16.70 10.27 27.76
N LEU A 50 -17.77 10.92 28.23
CA LEU A 50 -17.78 11.59 29.52
C LEU A 50 -17.48 10.62 30.68
N GLY A 51 -18.13 9.45 30.69
CA GLY A 51 -17.83 8.43 31.70
C GLY A 51 -16.42 7.83 31.58
N THR A 52 -15.86 7.78 30.37
CA THR A 52 -14.47 7.37 30.14
C THR A 52 -13.49 8.40 30.70
N LEU A 53 -13.75 9.70 30.48
CA LEU A 53 -12.92 10.79 31.01
C LEU A 53 -12.98 10.85 32.54
N ASP A 54 -14.15 10.61 33.12
CA ASP A 54 -14.29 10.48 34.58
C ASP A 54 -13.46 9.32 35.13
N LEU A 55 -13.41 8.18 34.43
CA LEU A 55 -12.58 7.04 34.81
C LEU A 55 -11.09 7.38 34.73
N PHE A 56 -10.66 8.07 33.68
CA PHE A 56 -9.28 8.53 33.50
C PHE A 56 -8.87 9.51 34.61
N GLU A 57 -9.72 10.48 34.95
CA GLU A 57 -9.54 11.39 36.08
C GLU A 57 -9.36 10.61 37.40
N ASP A 58 -10.21 9.61 37.64
CA ASP A 58 -10.20 8.80 38.86
C ASP A 58 -8.95 7.93 39.04
N ILE A 59 -8.36 7.44 37.94
CA ILE A 59 -7.10 6.67 37.97
C ILE A 59 -5.86 7.58 37.86
N GLY A 60 -6.04 8.89 37.73
CA GLY A 60 -4.96 9.86 37.61
C GLY A 60 -4.22 9.80 36.26
N TRP A 61 -4.90 9.41 35.18
CA TRP A 61 -4.32 9.29 33.84
C TRP A 61 -4.88 10.36 32.90
N ALA A 62 -4.00 11.01 32.13
CA ALA A 62 -4.36 12.03 31.15
C ALA A 62 -3.68 11.71 29.80
N PRO A 63 -4.25 10.79 29.00
CA PRO A 63 -3.65 10.38 27.73
C PRO A 63 -3.66 11.50 26.68
N LYS A 64 -2.70 11.42 25.74
CA LYS A 64 -2.79 12.18 24.49
C LYS A 64 -3.93 11.62 23.64
N HIS A 65 -4.68 12.50 23.00
CA HIS A 65 -5.80 12.10 22.13
C HIS A 65 -5.36 12.01 20.68
N VAL A 66 -5.89 11.01 19.98
CA VAL A 66 -5.72 10.83 18.54
C VAL A 66 -7.02 11.15 17.81
N TYR A 67 -6.93 12.02 16.80
CA TYR A 67 -8.08 12.52 16.06
C TYR A 67 -8.02 12.12 14.58
N GLY A 68 -9.18 11.80 14.02
CA GLY A 68 -9.36 11.46 12.61
C GLY A 68 -9.76 10.02 12.35
N ARG A 69 -10.19 9.74 11.12
CA ARG A 69 -10.66 8.40 10.66
C ARG A 69 -9.82 7.80 9.54
N HIS A 70 -8.71 8.44 9.19
CA HIS A 70 -7.86 7.94 8.12
C HIS A 70 -7.14 6.67 8.58
N LYS A 71 -6.88 5.74 7.67
CA LYS A 71 -6.27 4.43 7.94
C LYS A 71 -5.04 4.54 8.87
N HIS A 72 -4.14 5.46 8.54
CA HIS A 72 -2.87 5.66 9.23
C HIS A 72 -2.94 6.45 10.55
N VAL A 73 -4.13 6.78 11.05
CA VAL A 73 -4.31 7.69 12.20
C VAL A 73 -3.61 7.19 13.49
N LEU A 74 -3.44 5.87 13.63
CA LEU A 74 -2.77 5.25 14.77
C LEU A 74 -1.27 5.02 14.54
N SER A 75 -0.73 5.42 13.39
CA SER A 75 0.67 5.17 13.04
C SER A 75 1.64 5.92 13.95
N GLY A 76 2.74 5.26 14.33
CA GLY A 76 3.74 5.82 15.22
C GLY A 76 3.44 5.65 16.71
N HIS A 77 2.29 5.06 17.06
CA HIS A 77 1.98 4.67 18.43
C HIS A 77 2.22 3.18 18.64
N SER A 78 2.62 2.80 19.86
CA SER A 78 2.80 1.39 20.24
C SER A 78 1.59 0.83 21.00
N HIS A 79 0.90 1.67 21.77
CA HIS A 79 -0.25 1.30 22.60
C HIS A 79 -1.40 2.28 22.37
N VAL A 80 -2.61 1.74 22.17
CA VAL A 80 -3.83 2.53 21.93
C VAL A 80 -4.94 2.03 22.86
N VAL A 81 -5.56 2.96 23.58
CA VAL A 81 -6.85 2.73 24.26
C VAL A 81 -7.95 3.28 23.37
N MET A 82 -8.87 2.41 22.98
CA MET A 82 -9.94 2.67 22.03
C MET A 82 -11.24 2.92 22.79
N GLY A 83 -11.92 4.03 22.49
CA GLY A 83 -13.19 4.41 23.11
C GLY A 83 -14.25 3.32 23.03
N GLY A 84 -15.07 3.23 24.08
CA GLY A 84 -16.20 2.30 24.13
C GLY A 84 -17.31 2.72 23.16
N GLY A 85 -18.20 1.79 22.79
CA GLY A 85 -19.36 2.13 21.98
C GLY A 85 -19.94 1.00 21.14
N GLY A 86 -20.58 1.39 20.03
CA GLY A 86 -21.25 0.47 19.10
C GLY A 86 -20.59 0.35 17.73
N GLY A 87 -19.37 0.84 17.54
CA GLY A 87 -18.67 0.87 16.25
C GLY A 87 -18.01 -0.45 15.82
N TRP A 88 -18.43 -1.58 16.41
CA TRP A 88 -17.89 -2.93 16.17
C TRP A 88 -18.98 -3.88 15.67
N VAL A 89 -19.79 -3.44 14.71
CA VAL A 89 -20.95 -4.19 14.20
C VAL A 89 -20.87 -4.33 12.70
N LYS A 90 -20.47 -5.52 12.22
CA LYS A 90 -20.22 -5.77 10.79
C LYS A 90 -21.50 -5.53 9.98
N GLY A 91 -21.37 -4.82 8.86
CA GLY A 91 -22.48 -4.45 7.98
C GLY A 91 -23.37 -3.30 8.48
N LEU A 92 -23.14 -2.76 9.68
CA LEU A 92 -23.88 -1.61 10.21
C LEU A 92 -22.92 -0.47 10.61
N TRP A 93 -21.97 -0.76 11.48
CA TRP A 93 -21.04 0.21 12.08
C TRP A 93 -19.63 -0.38 12.08
N GLU A 94 -18.86 -0.09 11.03
CA GLU A 94 -17.47 -0.56 10.84
C GLU A 94 -16.46 0.59 10.96
N SER A 95 -16.72 1.52 11.87
CA SER A 95 -16.01 2.80 11.95
C SER A 95 -14.53 2.69 12.35
N TYR A 96 -14.11 1.54 12.89
CA TYR A 96 -12.79 1.34 13.49
C TYR A 96 -11.93 0.30 12.77
N THR A 97 -12.47 -0.41 11.79
CA THR A 97 -11.86 -1.64 11.26
C THR A 97 -10.52 -1.38 10.58
N GLU A 98 -10.47 -0.45 9.63
CA GLU A 98 -9.29 -0.26 8.77
C GLU A 98 -8.07 0.21 9.57
N GLN A 99 -8.24 1.22 10.41
CA GLN A 99 -7.18 1.75 11.26
C GLN A 99 -6.75 0.76 12.35
N THR A 100 -7.69 -0.02 12.89
CA THR A 100 -7.39 -1.04 13.91
C THR A 100 -6.58 -2.18 13.31
N VAL A 101 -6.99 -2.70 12.16
CA VAL A 101 -6.28 -3.81 11.51
C VAL A 101 -4.87 -3.38 11.11
N GLU A 102 -4.70 -2.19 10.54
CA GLU A 102 -3.36 -1.69 10.19
C GLU A 102 -2.47 -1.50 11.42
N PHE A 103 -3.00 -0.94 12.50
CA PHE A 103 -2.26 -0.77 13.75
C PHE A 103 -1.77 -2.11 14.32
N LEU A 104 -2.64 -3.13 14.33
CA LEU A 104 -2.30 -4.48 14.81
C LEU A 104 -1.34 -5.22 13.87
N GLN A 105 -1.43 -5.01 12.55
CA GLN A 105 -0.47 -5.54 11.58
C GLN A 105 0.94 -5.01 11.83
N ASN A 106 1.05 -3.77 12.32
CA ASN A 106 2.31 -3.13 12.68
C ASN A 106 2.78 -3.47 14.10
N GLY A 107 2.13 -4.40 14.80
CA GLY A 107 2.53 -4.89 16.13
C GLY A 107 2.01 -4.05 17.31
N GLY A 108 1.05 -3.16 17.06
CA GLY A 108 0.46 -2.30 18.10
C GLY A 108 -0.34 -3.08 19.14
N GLN A 109 -0.33 -2.62 20.39
CA GLN A 109 -1.14 -3.17 21.48
C GLN A 109 -2.44 -2.36 21.64
N LEU A 110 -3.57 -3.04 21.68
CA LEU A 110 -4.89 -2.42 21.68
C LEU A 110 -5.72 -2.82 22.91
N LEU A 111 -6.28 -1.83 23.58
CA LEU A 111 -7.27 -2.00 24.63
C LEU A 111 -8.60 -1.42 24.14
N ILE A 112 -9.62 -2.26 23.97
CA ILE A 112 -10.97 -1.82 23.57
C ILE A 112 -11.84 -1.71 24.81
N LEU A 113 -12.27 -0.48 25.14
CA LEU A 113 -13.15 -0.19 26.26
C LEU A 113 -14.58 -0.76 26.04
N PRO A 114 -15.40 -0.90 27.11
CA PRO A 114 -16.71 -1.54 27.06
C PRO A 114 -17.55 -1.22 25.82
N SER A 115 -17.74 -2.23 24.97
CA SER A 115 -18.37 -2.09 23.64
C SER A 115 -19.31 -3.24 23.31
N SER A 116 -20.18 -3.05 22.30
CA SER A 116 -20.97 -4.14 21.70
C SER A 116 -20.37 -4.59 20.38
N PHE A 117 -20.30 -5.90 20.16
CA PHE A 117 -19.66 -6.57 19.05
C PHE A 117 -20.64 -7.45 18.26
N SER A 118 -20.51 -7.45 16.93
CA SER A 118 -21.22 -8.39 16.05
C SER A 118 -20.40 -8.67 14.80
N GLY A 119 -19.95 -9.91 14.64
CA GLY A 119 -19.23 -10.38 13.44
C GLY A 119 -17.78 -9.92 13.28
N PHE A 120 -17.14 -9.45 14.36
CA PHE A 120 -15.78 -8.88 14.34
C PHE A 120 -14.69 -9.78 14.92
N GLY A 121 -15.03 -10.86 15.63
CA GLY A 121 -14.07 -11.76 16.27
C GLY A 121 -13.11 -12.39 15.27
N GLU A 122 -13.58 -12.84 14.11
CA GLU A 122 -12.71 -13.37 13.04
C GLU A 122 -11.66 -12.37 12.56
N CYS A 123 -11.97 -11.07 12.58
CA CYS A 123 -11.03 -10.02 12.14
C CYS A 123 -9.94 -9.75 13.18
N LEU A 124 -10.27 -9.88 14.47
CA LEU A 124 -9.37 -9.61 15.58
C LEU A 124 -8.58 -10.86 16.00
N LEU A 125 -9.08 -12.06 15.71
CA LEU A 125 -8.49 -13.34 16.10
C LEU A 125 -7.01 -13.49 15.69
N PRO A 126 -6.56 -13.11 14.48
CA PRO A 126 -5.13 -13.17 14.11
C PRO A 126 -4.22 -12.34 15.02
N TYR A 127 -4.78 -11.37 15.74
CA TYR A 127 -4.08 -10.44 16.63
C TYR A 127 -4.51 -10.61 18.09
N ALA A 128 -5.13 -11.73 18.47
CA ALA A 128 -5.68 -11.93 19.81
C ALA A 128 -4.66 -11.71 20.95
N ALA A 129 -3.38 -11.97 20.71
CA ALA A 129 -2.31 -11.71 21.69
C ALA A 129 -2.05 -10.21 21.95
N GLN A 130 -2.47 -9.34 21.02
CA GLN A 130 -2.25 -7.90 21.02
C GLN A 130 -3.49 -7.09 21.44
N VAL A 131 -4.65 -7.73 21.52
CA VAL A 131 -5.93 -7.05 21.79
C VAL A 131 -6.54 -7.54 23.10
N THR A 132 -6.93 -6.59 23.95
CA THR A 132 -7.77 -6.84 25.13
C THR A 132 -9.12 -6.17 24.92
N ILE A 133 -10.21 -6.92 25.08
CA ILE A 133 -11.57 -6.49 24.72
C ILE A 133 -12.47 -6.49 25.96
N PHE A 134 -13.18 -5.38 26.17
CA PHE A 134 -14.26 -5.31 27.14
C PHE A 134 -15.61 -5.25 26.41
N CYS A 135 -16.46 -6.25 26.68
CA CYS A 135 -17.83 -6.33 26.23
C CYS A 135 -18.75 -5.69 27.28
N ARG A 136 -19.67 -4.83 26.83
CA ARG A 136 -20.63 -4.16 27.74
C ARG A 136 -21.87 -4.98 28.07
N GLU A 137 -21.99 -6.16 27.50
CA GLU A 137 -23.07 -7.12 27.75
C GLU A 137 -22.69 -8.54 27.31
N GLN A 138 -23.46 -9.51 27.79
CA GLN A 138 -23.20 -10.94 27.66
C GLN A 138 -23.21 -11.44 26.21
N GLN A 139 -24.11 -10.93 25.37
CA GLN A 139 -24.27 -11.40 24.01
C GLN A 139 -23.04 -11.12 23.15
N SER A 140 -22.40 -9.96 23.33
CA SER A 140 -21.13 -9.64 22.68
C SER A 140 -19.97 -10.51 23.16
N TYR A 141 -19.90 -10.78 24.47
CA TYR A 141 -18.91 -11.70 25.04
C TYR A 141 -19.06 -13.09 24.42
N ASP A 142 -20.26 -13.66 24.48
CA ASP A 142 -20.55 -14.99 23.95
C ASP A 142 -20.24 -15.07 22.45
N ALA A 143 -20.59 -14.03 21.68
CA ALA A 143 -20.31 -13.98 20.25
C ALA A 143 -18.81 -13.99 19.93
N LEU A 144 -17.99 -13.26 20.69
CA LEU A 144 -16.53 -13.25 20.49
C LEU A 144 -15.90 -14.59 20.88
N ILE A 145 -16.32 -15.19 21.99
CA ILE A 145 -15.83 -16.52 22.42
C ILE A 145 -16.22 -17.58 21.40
N GLN A 146 -17.46 -17.58 20.90
CA GLN A 146 -17.91 -18.51 19.84
C GLN A 146 -17.12 -18.35 18.54
N GLN A 147 -16.60 -17.16 18.25
CA GLN A 147 -15.74 -16.88 17.10
C GLN A 147 -14.26 -17.22 17.34
N GLY A 148 -13.93 -17.80 18.52
CA GLY A 148 -12.60 -18.32 18.84
C GLY A 148 -11.68 -17.33 19.55
N MET A 149 -12.16 -16.15 19.96
CA MET A 149 -11.35 -15.24 20.77
C MET A 149 -11.01 -15.90 22.12
N PRO A 150 -9.76 -15.78 22.61
CA PRO A 150 -9.37 -16.34 23.90
C PRO A 150 -10.13 -15.71 25.08
N GLU A 151 -10.58 -16.54 26.02
CA GLU A 151 -11.29 -16.09 27.23
C GLU A 151 -10.45 -15.16 28.12
N ASP A 152 -9.12 -15.29 28.10
CA ASP A 152 -8.20 -14.40 28.83
C ASP A 152 -7.98 -13.04 28.14
N ARG A 153 -8.66 -12.79 27.01
CA ARG A 153 -8.59 -11.55 26.23
C ARG A 153 -9.91 -10.82 26.11
N VAL A 154 -11.03 -11.44 26.50
CA VAL A 154 -12.37 -10.86 26.40
C VAL A 154 -12.98 -10.84 27.79
N PHE A 155 -13.48 -9.68 28.21
CA PHE A 155 -14.00 -9.46 29.57
C PHE A 155 -15.35 -8.77 29.53
N LEU A 156 -16.17 -8.98 30.56
CA LEU A 156 -17.43 -8.26 30.74
C LEU A 156 -17.23 -7.06 31.67
N CYS A 157 -17.70 -5.89 31.25
CA CYS A 157 -17.69 -4.70 32.09
C CYS A 157 -18.85 -3.79 31.68
N PRO A 158 -19.65 -3.24 32.63
CA PRO A 158 -20.75 -2.34 32.28
C PRO A 158 -20.31 -1.17 31.37
N ASP A 159 -21.26 -0.64 30.59
CA ASP A 159 -21.04 0.52 29.71
C ASP A 159 -20.47 1.71 30.49
N LEU A 160 -19.43 2.37 29.97
CA LEU A 160 -18.77 3.46 30.67
C LEU A 160 -19.67 4.69 30.86
N ALA A 161 -20.78 4.81 30.13
CA ALA A 161 -21.80 5.82 30.41
C ALA A 161 -22.29 5.76 31.88
N PHE A 162 -22.35 4.57 32.49
CA PHE A 162 -22.71 4.42 33.91
C PHE A 162 -21.64 4.98 34.86
N TYR A 163 -20.40 5.14 34.40
CA TYR A 163 -19.30 5.68 35.21
C TYR A 163 -19.39 7.18 35.46
N THR A 164 -20.19 7.90 34.65
CA THR A 164 -20.39 9.35 34.69
C THR A 164 -20.62 9.85 36.13
N GLN A 165 -19.87 10.88 36.55
CA GLN A 165 -19.97 11.46 37.89
C GLN A 165 -21.28 12.23 38.08
N GLU A 166 -21.82 12.18 39.30
CA GLU A 166 -23.07 12.88 39.67
C GLU A 166 -22.94 14.40 39.55
N LYS A 167 -21.74 14.94 39.82
CA LYS A 167 -21.42 16.39 39.77
C LYS A 167 -21.77 17.05 38.44
N HIS A 168 -21.78 16.29 37.35
CA HIS A 168 -22.03 16.81 36.00
C HIS A 168 -23.47 17.24 35.76
N PHE A 169 -24.42 16.75 36.58
CA PHE A 169 -25.86 17.00 36.42
C PHE A 169 -26.58 17.35 37.73
N SER A 170 -25.86 17.43 38.86
CA SER A 170 -26.45 17.58 40.21
C SER A 170 -27.17 18.91 40.44
N ASP A 171 -26.86 19.93 39.63
CA ASP A 171 -27.45 21.27 39.69
C ASP A 171 -28.67 21.43 38.79
N LEU A 172 -29.06 20.39 38.03
CA LEU A 172 -30.24 20.44 37.18
C LEU A 172 -31.52 20.29 38.00
N GLU A 173 -32.48 21.18 37.77
CA GLU A 173 -33.81 21.09 38.37
C GLU A 173 -34.62 20.00 37.66
N VAL A 174 -34.96 18.94 38.38
CA VAL A 174 -35.82 17.87 37.89
C VAL A 174 -37.26 18.20 38.22
N ALA A 175 -37.92 18.89 37.30
CA ALA A 175 -39.25 19.44 37.52
C ALA A 175 -40.39 18.48 37.16
N GLY A 176 -40.22 17.65 36.12
CA GLY A 176 -41.28 16.73 35.67
C GLY A 176 -42.57 17.43 35.22
N HIS A 177 -42.47 18.62 34.63
CA HIS A 177 -43.63 19.40 34.17
C HIS A 177 -44.48 18.71 33.09
N TYR A 178 -43.88 17.81 32.31
CA TYR A 178 -44.52 17.14 31.19
C TYR A 178 -44.55 15.62 31.38
N PRO A 179 -45.61 14.92 30.95
CA PRO A 179 -45.79 13.51 31.31
C PRO A 179 -44.81 12.56 30.59
N VAL A 180 -44.66 12.69 29.26
CA VAL A 180 -43.87 11.74 28.47
C VAL A 180 -43.08 12.46 27.38
N LEU A 181 -41.79 12.16 27.29
CA LEU A 181 -40.95 12.44 26.13
C LEU A 181 -40.74 11.16 25.32
N LYS A 182 -40.88 11.23 23.99
CA LYS A 182 -40.63 10.11 23.09
C LYS A 182 -39.37 10.36 22.28
N ILE A 183 -38.33 9.56 22.52
CA ILE A 183 -37.04 9.64 21.81
C ILE A 183 -36.86 8.39 20.99
N PHE A 184 -37.25 8.44 19.71
CA PHE A 184 -37.19 7.30 18.82
C PHE A 184 -36.25 7.50 17.65
N ARG A 185 -35.53 6.43 17.30
CA ARG A 185 -34.66 6.36 16.15
C ARG A 185 -35.43 6.57 14.86
N ARG A 186 -34.77 7.26 13.92
CA ARG A 186 -35.30 7.48 12.56
C ARG A 186 -34.59 6.64 11.49
N ASP A 187 -33.50 5.99 11.87
CA ASP A 187 -32.67 5.17 10.99
C ASP A 187 -33.11 3.69 10.99
N GLU A 188 -32.34 2.85 10.30
CA GLU A 188 -32.64 1.42 10.07
C GLU A 188 -32.62 0.58 11.35
N GLU A 189 -32.03 1.08 12.45
CA GLU A 189 -32.08 0.40 13.74
C GLU A 189 -33.43 0.54 14.44
N GLY A 190 -34.23 1.56 14.10
CA GLY A 190 -35.54 1.80 14.70
C GLY A 190 -36.61 0.80 14.23
N ILE A 191 -37.38 0.22 15.17
CA ILE A 191 -38.56 -0.60 14.84
C ILE A 191 -39.78 0.29 14.60
N SER A 192 -39.98 1.27 15.49
CA SER A 192 -41.13 2.16 15.44
C SER A 192 -40.83 3.36 14.55
N ARG A 193 -41.74 3.72 13.65
CA ARG A 193 -41.68 4.96 12.87
C ARG A 193 -42.78 5.93 13.29
N PRO A 194 -42.72 6.49 14.52
CA PRO A 194 -43.71 7.46 14.97
C PRO A 194 -43.72 8.71 14.09
N SER A 195 -44.85 9.42 14.06
CA SER A 195 -44.98 10.70 13.37
C SER A 195 -43.95 11.70 13.91
N ARG A 196 -43.48 12.61 13.04
CA ARG A 196 -42.48 13.64 13.39
C ARG A 196 -42.95 14.59 14.50
N ARG A 197 -44.26 14.68 14.73
CA ARG A 197 -44.84 15.50 15.81
C ARG A 197 -44.83 14.80 17.17
N ASP A 198 -44.70 13.47 17.16
CA ASP A 198 -44.89 12.64 18.35
C ASP A 198 -43.56 12.13 18.92
N SER A 199 -42.42 12.41 18.26
CA SER A 199 -41.10 11.97 18.70
C SER A 199 -39.95 12.86 18.19
N VAL A 200 -38.91 12.96 19.01
CA VAL A 200 -37.66 13.69 18.68
C VAL A 200 -36.48 12.73 18.75
N ASP A 201 -35.64 12.68 17.71
CA ASP A 201 -34.38 11.92 17.76
C ASP A 201 -33.28 12.83 18.31
N LEU A 202 -33.38 13.16 19.60
CA LEU A 202 -32.52 14.12 20.28
C LEU A 202 -31.03 13.83 20.10
N PRO A 203 -30.56 12.55 20.16
CA PRO A 203 -29.15 12.25 19.96
C PRO A 203 -28.61 12.68 18.61
N LEU A 204 -29.40 12.65 17.54
CA LEU A 204 -28.95 13.02 16.19
C LEU A 204 -28.76 14.52 15.98
N LEU A 205 -29.10 15.38 16.96
CA LEU A 205 -28.74 16.80 16.90
C LEU A 205 -27.22 16.99 16.82
N PHE A 206 -26.47 16.06 17.40
CA PHE A 206 -25.03 15.96 17.27
C PHE A 206 -24.73 14.60 16.67
N ASN A 207 -24.04 14.56 15.54
CA ASN A 207 -23.66 13.30 14.92
C ASN A 207 -22.30 13.46 14.26
N ASP A 208 -21.60 12.35 14.09
CA ASP A 208 -20.27 12.31 13.48
C ASP A 208 -19.18 13.06 14.28
N VAL A 209 -19.43 13.33 15.56
CA VAL A 209 -18.48 14.04 16.44
C VAL A 209 -17.55 13.04 17.12
N GLN A 210 -16.26 13.37 17.20
CA GLN A 210 -15.31 12.65 18.04
C GLN A 210 -15.29 13.26 19.43
N TRP A 211 -15.83 12.56 20.42
CA TRP A 211 -16.01 13.10 21.76
C TRP A 211 -14.76 12.84 22.61
N ALA A 212 -13.88 13.84 22.73
CA ALA A 212 -12.55 13.64 23.31
C ALA A 212 -12.35 14.34 24.66
N THR A 213 -13.01 15.47 24.90
CA THR A 213 -12.77 16.32 26.07
C THR A 213 -14.05 16.60 26.86
N PHE A 214 -13.89 17.01 28.12
CA PHE A 214 -15.02 17.44 28.96
C PHE A 214 -15.77 18.62 28.31
N ASP A 215 -15.05 19.57 27.71
CA ASP A 215 -15.64 20.77 27.08
C ASP A 215 -16.45 20.44 25.83
N GLU A 216 -16.11 19.37 25.12
CA GLU A 216 -16.91 18.88 24.00
C GLU A 216 -18.15 18.11 24.50
N CYS A 217 -17.98 17.26 25.51
CA CYS A 217 -19.05 16.36 25.96
C CYS A 217 -20.12 17.08 26.80
N LEU A 218 -19.71 17.91 27.76
CA LEU A 218 -20.60 18.42 28.81
C LEU A 218 -21.68 19.38 28.30
N PRO A 219 -21.39 20.42 27.51
CA PRO A 219 -22.42 21.37 27.10
C PRO A 219 -23.62 20.73 26.37
N PRO A 220 -23.44 19.87 25.34
CA PRO A 220 -24.57 19.27 24.65
C PRO A 220 -25.29 18.22 25.52
N LEU A 221 -24.57 17.46 26.36
CA LEU A 221 -25.17 16.52 27.30
C LEU A 221 -26.02 17.23 28.35
N ARG A 222 -25.51 18.34 28.90
CA ARG A 222 -26.25 19.16 29.85
C ARG A 222 -27.48 19.80 29.20
N ALA A 223 -27.38 20.28 27.97
CA ALA A 223 -28.55 20.80 27.25
C ALA A 223 -29.64 19.72 27.08
N ALA A 224 -29.25 18.50 26.69
CA ALA A 224 -30.17 17.37 26.60
C ALA A 224 -30.74 16.98 27.97
N ALA A 225 -29.89 16.84 29.00
CA ALA A 225 -30.29 16.51 30.36
C ALA A 225 -31.27 17.55 30.93
N SER A 226 -31.03 18.85 30.71
CA SER A 226 -31.94 19.93 31.10
C SER A 226 -33.31 19.80 30.43
N LEU A 227 -33.36 19.52 29.12
CA LEU A 227 -34.63 19.29 28.42
C LEU A 227 -35.35 18.06 28.99
N ILE A 228 -34.62 16.98 29.15
CA ILE A 228 -35.07 15.68 29.64
C ILE A 228 -35.66 15.79 31.06
N SER A 229 -35.03 16.59 31.92
CA SER A 229 -35.45 16.81 33.31
C SER A 229 -36.83 17.45 33.47
N GLN A 230 -37.37 18.02 32.38
CA GLN A 230 -38.71 18.59 32.35
C GLN A 230 -39.80 17.52 32.19
N PHE A 231 -39.44 16.25 31.97
CA PHE A 231 -40.39 15.16 31.73
C PHE A 231 -40.37 14.11 32.84
N GLU A 232 -41.54 13.57 33.20
CA GLU A 232 -41.69 12.51 34.22
C GLU A 232 -41.18 11.15 33.72
N CYS A 233 -41.39 10.87 32.43
CA CYS A 233 -41.06 9.60 31.79
C CYS A 233 -40.49 9.79 30.38
N VAL A 234 -39.60 8.89 29.95
CA VAL A 234 -39.22 8.76 28.55
C VAL A 234 -39.60 7.40 27.98
N GLU A 235 -40.02 7.39 26.72
CA GLU A 235 -40.09 6.18 25.90
C GLU A 235 -39.02 6.27 24.82
N THR A 236 -38.13 5.27 24.75
CA THR A 236 -36.99 5.36 23.83
C THR A 236 -36.46 4.01 23.35
N ASP A 237 -35.96 4.00 22.11
CA ASP A 237 -35.10 2.94 21.52
C ASP A 237 -33.66 3.46 21.27
N ARG A 238 -33.25 4.50 22.00
CA ARG A 238 -31.85 4.98 22.07
C ARG A 238 -31.24 4.56 23.40
N LEU A 239 -30.31 3.60 23.36
CA LEU A 239 -29.66 3.04 24.54
C LEU A 239 -29.13 4.10 25.51
N HIS A 240 -28.30 5.03 25.03
CA HIS A 240 -27.67 6.02 25.91
C HIS A 240 -28.61 7.11 26.40
N MET A 241 -29.76 7.31 25.74
CA MET A 241 -30.82 8.15 26.31
C MET A 241 -31.50 7.42 27.46
N ALA A 242 -31.73 6.11 27.34
CA ALA A 242 -32.21 5.32 28.47
C ALA A 242 -31.24 5.35 29.67
N ILE A 243 -29.94 5.25 29.41
CA ILE A 243 -28.91 5.37 30.46
C ILE A 243 -28.94 6.77 31.08
N LEU A 244 -28.95 7.84 30.29
CA LEU A 244 -28.98 9.22 30.80
C LEU A 244 -30.19 9.47 31.72
N PHE A 245 -31.39 9.11 31.27
CA PHE A 245 -32.60 9.24 32.09
C PHE A 245 -32.50 8.45 33.40
N THR A 246 -31.98 7.22 33.32
CA THR A 246 -31.77 6.37 34.49
C THR A 246 -30.81 7.01 35.49
N LEU A 247 -29.70 7.60 35.00
CA LEU A 247 -28.71 8.30 35.82
C LEU A 247 -29.27 9.57 36.47
N LEU A 248 -30.25 10.23 35.87
CA LEU A 248 -31.00 11.35 36.44
C LEU A 248 -32.09 10.90 37.43
N GLY A 249 -32.29 9.59 37.60
CA GLY A 249 -33.30 9.03 38.49
C GLY A 249 -34.73 9.13 37.95
N LEU A 250 -34.89 9.35 36.64
CA LEU A 250 -36.18 9.46 35.95
C LEU A 250 -36.67 8.10 35.45
N THR A 251 -37.99 8.00 35.22
CA THR A 251 -38.61 6.79 34.69
C THR A 251 -38.32 6.64 33.19
N VAL A 252 -37.89 5.47 32.77
CA VAL A 252 -37.61 5.14 31.36
C VAL A 252 -38.25 3.83 30.96
N LYS A 253 -39.00 3.90 29.86
CA LYS A 253 -39.58 2.77 29.13
C LYS A 253 -38.76 2.53 27.88
N ILE A 254 -38.00 1.45 27.92
CA ILE A 254 -37.08 1.06 26.86
C ILE A 254 -37.85 0.20 25.86
N LYS A 255 -37.77 0.59 24.58
CA LYS A 255 -38.36 -0.15 23.47
C LYS A 255 -37.29 -0.97 22.75
N PRO A 256 -37.64 -2.11 22.15
CA PRO A 256 -36.73 -2.87 21.32
C PRO A 256 -36.31 -2.08 20.07
N SER A 257 -35.10 -2.34 19.59
CA SER A 257 -34.59 -1.94 18.28
C SER A 257 -34.40 -3.17 17.38
N ASN A 258 -34.19 -2.95 16.08
CA ASN A 258 -33.82 -4.02 15.12
C ASN A 258 -32.48 -4.68 15.47
N TYR A 259 -31.68 -4.01 16.31
CA TYR A 259 -30.39 -4.48 16.78
C TYR A 259 -30.45 -4.89 18.27
N PHE A 260 -29.67 -5.91 18.66
CA PHE A 260 -29.81 -6.57 19.96
C PHE A 260 -29.29 -5.74 21.15
N LYS A 261 -28.42 -4.76 20.91
CA LYS A 261 -27.65 -4.07 21.97
C LYS A 261 -28.52 -3.52 23.10
N ILE A 262 -29.71 -3.00 22.79
CA ILE A 262 -30.57 -2.37 23.80
C ILE A 262 -31.04 -3.40 24.81
N LYS A 263 -31.55 -4.55 24.32
CA LYS A 263 -32.01 -5.64 25.17
C LYS A 263 -30.84 -6.26 25.94
N ALA A 264 -29.70 -6.49 25.29
CA ALA A 264 -28.55 -7.09 25.92
C ALA A 264 -27.96 -6.22 27.05
N VAL A 265 -27.83 -4.90 26.84
CA VAL A 265 -27.40 -3.97 27.92
C VAL A 265 -28.47 -3.81 28.99
N PHE A 266 -29.76 -3.90 28.63
CA PHE A 266 -30.82 -3.94 29.62
C PHE A 266 -30.69 -5.14 30.55
N ASP A 267 -30.56 -6.34 29.99
CA ASP A 267 -30.41 -7.58 30.72
C ASP A 267 -29.13 -7.60 31.56
N TYR A 268 -28.05 -7.00 31.06
CA TYR A 268 -26.78 -6.96 31.79
C TYR A 268 -26.76 -5.92 32.92
N THR A 269 -27.29 -4.71 32.70
CA THR A 269 -27.14 -3.60 33.66
C THR A 269 -28.43 -2.84 33.95
N LEU A 270 -29.20 -2.39 32.95
CA LEU A 270 -30.33 -1.47 33.22
C LEU A 270 -31.47 -2.11 34.02
N HIS A 271 -31.69 -3.43 33.94
CA HIS A 271 -32.75 -4.11 34.69
C HIS A 271 -32.59 -3.96 36.21
N ARG A 272 -31.37 -3.66 36.69
CA ARG A 272 -31.08 -3.41 38.10
C ARG A 272 -31.76 -2.14 38.60
N PHE A 273 -32.02 -1.17 37.72
CA PHE A 273 -32.58 0.13 38.05
C PHE A 273 -34.11 0.07 38.06
N PRO A 274 -34.78 0.38 39.19
CA PRO A 274 -36.24 0.27 39.28
C PRO A 274 -36.98 1.28 38.40
N THR A 275 -36.30 2.34 37.97
CA THR A 275 -36.87 3.35 37.07
C THR A 275 -36.78 2.93 35.61
N ALA A 276 -36.06 1.85 35.27
CA ALA A 276 -35.93 1.35 33.92
C ALA A 276 -36.78 0.10 33.71
N SER A 277 -37.69 0.14 32.75
CA SER A 277 -38.46 -1.01 32.30
C SER A 277 -38.22 -1.27 30.82
N PHE A 278 -38.18 -2.54 30.43
CA PHE A 278 -38.14 -2.95 29.04
C PHE A 278 -39.53 -3.40 28.61
N GLU A 279 -40.14 -2.67 27.68
CA GLU A 279 -41.42 -3.07 27.12
C GLU A 279 -41.14 -4.02 25.95
N GLU A 280 -41.21 -5.32 26.23
CA GLU A 280 -41.38 -6.31 25.16
C GLU A 280 -42.60 -5.89 24.36
N SER A 281 -42.49 -5.93 23.02
CA SER A 281 -43.60 -5.53 22.16
C SER A 281 -44.78 -6.47 22.36
N ALA A 282 -45.62 -6.16 23.35
CA ALA A 282 -47.01 -6.53 23.40
C ALA A 282 -47.65 -5.77 22.24
N GLN A 283 -47.74 -6.44 21.09
CA GLN A 283 -48.72 -6.03 20.11
C GLN A 283 -50.08 -6.11 20.81
N GLY A 284 -50.64 -4.96 21.15
CA GLY A 284 -52.06 -4.83 21.37
C GLY A 284 -52.76 -5.18 20.06
N TYR A 285 -53.08 -6.46 19.89
CA TYR A 285 -54.18 -6.88 19.04
C TYR A 285 -55.26 -7.40 19.98
N SER A 286 -56.34 -6.64 20.02
CA SER A 286 -57.61 -7.03 20.61
C SER A 286 -58.08 -8.37 20.03
N CYS A 287 -58.67 -9.19 20.89
CA CYS A 287 -59.37 -10.44 20.61
C CYS A 287 -59.92 -10.58 19.19
N GLU A 288 -59.29 -11.43 18.38
CA GLU A 288 -59.89 -12.42 17.47
C GLU A 288 -58.71 -13.15 16.78
N GLU A 289 -58.86 -14.43 16.46
CA GLU A 289 -57.93 -15.24 15.65
C GLU A 289 -56.78 -15.97 16.36
N GLN A 290 -57.13 -16.99 17.14
CA GLN A 290 -56.22 -18.07 17.58
C GLN A 290 -55.65 -18.94 16.42
N ASN A 291 -56.05 -18.71 15.17
CA ASN A 291 -55.50 -19.39 14.00
C ASN A 291 -54.25 -18.69 13.41
N ASP A 292 -54.01 -17.43 13.74
CA ASP A 292 -52.93 -16.63 13.15
C ASP A 292 -51.59 -16.76 13.89
N ASP A 293 -51.60 -17.17 15.17
CA ASP A 293 -50.38 -17.25 15.97
C ASP A 293 -49.44 -18.39 15.52
N ALA A 294 -49.99 -19.48 14.97
CA ALA A 294 -49.20 -20.53 14.34
C ALA A 294 -48.60 -20.08 13.00
N TYR A 295 -49.35 -19.28 12.23
CA TYR A 295 -48.91 -18.72 10.96
C TYR A 295 -47.82 -17.67 11.15
N VAL A 296 -47.97 -16.79 12.14
CA VAL A 296 -46.97 -15.79 12.53
C VAL A 296 -45.70 -16.44 13.08
N ARG A 297 -45.80 -17.50 13.88
CA ARG A 297 -44.61 -18.27 14.31
C ARG A 297 -43.89 -18.92 13.13
N LYS A 298 -44.64 -19.49 12.17
CA LYS A 298 -44.07 -20.06 10.95
C LYS A 298 -43.37 -19.01 10.11
N LEU A 299 -43.99 -17.84 9.93
CA LEU A 299 -43.38 -16.70 9.23
C LEU A 299 -42.12 -16.18 9.93
N ARG A 300 -42.10 -16.13 11.28
CA ARG A 300 -40.90 -15.75 12.04
C ARG A 300 -39.75 -16.74 11.83
N GLU A 301 -40.03 -18.04 11.83
CA GLU A 301 -39.02 -19.05 11.54
C GLU A 301 -38.56 -19.02 10.07
N GLU A 302 -39.45 -18.75 9.12
CA GLU A 302 -39.08 -18.53 7.71
C GLU A 302 -38.22 -17.28 7.53
N ILE A 303 -38.54 -16.16 8.19
CA ILE A 303 -37.70 -14.96 8.19
C ILE A 303 -36.33 -15.26 8.80
N LYS A 304 -36.27 -16.03 9.89
CA LYS A 304 -35.02 -16.44 10.53
C LYS A 304 -34.18 -17.33 9.61
N HIS A 305 -34.82 -18.23 8.87
CA HIS A 305 -34.17 -19.04 7.84
C HIS A 305 -33.61 -18.18 6.71
N LEU A 306 -34.44 -17.31 6.14
CA LEU A 306 -34.05 -16.40 5.05
C LEU A 306 -32.90 -15.47 5.46
N LYS A 307 -32.90 -14.98 6.71
CA LYS A 307 -31.77 -14.19 7.24
C LYS A 307 -30.47 -14.99 7.31
N ARG A 308 -30.53 -16.27 7.71
CA ARG A 308 -29.35 -17.16 7.70
C ARG A 308 -28.86 -17.43 6.29
N GLU A 309 -29.77 -17.66 5.34
CA GLU A 309 -29.41 -17.85 3.93
C GLU A 309 -28.80 -16.60 3.32
N GLN A 310 -29.38 -15.42 3.58
CA GLN A 310 -28.84 -14.14 3.14
C GLN A 310 -27.44 -13.90 3.72
N GLN A 311 -27.22 -14.24 4.99
CA GLN A 311 -25.91 -14.15 5.64
C GLN A 311 -24.90 -15.09 4.97
N ALA A 312 -25.27 -16.34 4.71
CA ALA A 312 -24.40 -17.31 4.04
C ALA A 312 -24.12 -16.95 2.57
N GLU A 313 -25.07 -16.32 1.87
CA GLU A 313 -24.85 -15.79 0.51
C GLU A 313 -23.91 -14.59 0.55
N TRP A 314 -24.07 -13.70 1.53
CA TRP A 314 -23.20 -12.55 1.73
C TRP A 314 -21.76 -12.98 2.05
N GLU A 315 -21.57 -13.98 2.91
CA GLU A 315 -20.26 -14.57 3.18
C GLU A 315 -19.60 -15.14 1.92
N ARG A 316 -20.37 -15.86 1.09
CA ARG A 316 -19.87 -16.35 -0.20
C ARG A 316 -19.46 -15.20 -1.13
N ARG A 317 -20.25 -14.12 -1.19
CA ARG A 317 -19.91 -12.93 -1.99
C ARG A 317 -18.66 -12.23 -1.47
N THR A 318 -18.50 -12.10 -0.15
CA THR A 318 -17.29 -11.51 0.44
C THR A 318 -16.05 -12.34 0.16
N ILE A 319 -16.13 -13.67 0.24
CA ILE A 319 -15.01 -14.55 -0.14
C ILE A 319 -14.67 -14.38 -1.62
N ALA A 320 -15.67 -14.33 -2.50
CA ALA A 320 -15.46 -14.12 -3.93
C ALA A 320 -14.84 -12.74 -4.24
N LEU A 321 -15.26 -11.68 -3.54
CA LEU A 321 -14.67 -10.35 -3.67
C LEU A 321 -13.20 -10.33 -3.25
N ARG A 322 -12.86 -10.93 -2.10
CA ARG A 322 -11.46 -11.05 -1.66
C ARG A 322 -10.60 -11.86 -2.65
N GLN A 323 -11.16 -12.90 -3.25
CA GLN A 323 -10.47 -13.66 -4.31
C GLN A 323 -10.27 -12.81 -5.56
N ASN A 324 -11.25 -12.00 -5.95
CA ASN A 324 -11.11 -11.08 -7.08
C ASN A 324 -10.05 -10.00 -6.81
N ASP A 325 -10.03 -9.41 -5.62
CA ASP A 325 -9.00 -8.43 -5.23
C ASP A 325 -7.60 -9.06 -5.29
N ALA A 326 -7.45 -10.28 -4.77
CA ALA A 326 -6.18 -11.01 -4.85
C ALA A 326 -5.77 -11.34 -6.30
N LEU A 327 -6.73 -11.65 -7.19
CA LEU A 327 -6.47 -11.87 -8.61
C LEU A 327 -6.07 -10.57 -9.32
N LEU A 328 -6.72 -9.44 -8.99
CA LEU A 328 -6.38 -8.12 -9.52
C LEU A 328 -4.94 -7.74 -9.16
N SER A 329 -4.54 -7.87 -7.90
CA SER A 329 -3.15 -7.59 -7.49
C SER A 329 -2.14 -8.50 -8.18
N ARG A 330 -2.47 -9.78 -8.42
CA ARG A 330 -1.60 -10.68 -9.20
C ARG A 330 -1.51 -10.28 -10.66
N LEU A 331 -2.61 -9.79 -11.24
CA LEU A 331 -2.65 -9.32 -12.62
C LEU A 331 -1.81 -8.05 -12.80
N GLU A 332 -1.89 -7.11 -11.85
CA GLU A 332 -1.05 -5.91 -11.81
C GLU A 332 0.44 -6.27 -11.74
N ALA A 333 0.83 -7.20 -10.85
CA ALA A 333 2.21 -7.68 -10.75
C ALA A 333 2.72 -8.32 -12.05
N VAL A 334 1.90 -9.16 -12.70
CA VAL A 334 2.26 -9.78 -14.00
C VAL A 334 2.37 -8.73 -15.11
N GLN A 335 1.55 -7.68 -15.11
CA GLN A 335 1.65 -6.59 -16.06
C GLN A 335 2.95 -5.79 -15.87
N GLU A 336 3.36 -5.56 -14.63
CA GLU A 336 4.64 -4.91 -14.32
C GLU A 336 5.83 -5.75 -14.79
N GLU A 337 5.84 -7.06 -14.47
CA GLU A 337 6.86 -8.00 -14.95
C GLU A 337 6.93 -8.05 -16.49
N LEU A 338 5.77 -8.06 -17.16
CA LEU A 338 5.70 -8.02 -18.62
C LEU A 338 6.27 -6.71 -19.19
N GLY A 339 5.99 -5.58 -18.53
CA GLY A 339 6.53 -4.28 -18.90
C GLY A 339 8.05 -4.23 -18.77
N GLU A 340 8.62 -4.81 -17.70
CA GLU A 340 10.06 -4.94 -17.54
C GLU A 340 10.69 -5.86 -18.58
N ALA A 341 10.06 -7.00 -18.86
CA ALA A 341 10.52 -7.96 -19.87
C ALA A 341 10.52 -7.33 -21.27
N SER A 342 9.49 -6.55 -21.61
CA SER A 342 9.41 -5.81 -22.88
C SER A 342 10.56 -4.81 -23.00
N LYS A 343 10.82 -4.00 -21.97
CA LYS A 343 11.94 -3.05 -21.96
C LYS A 343 13.29 -3.75 -22.15
N LYS A 344 13.51 -4.90 -21.50
CA LYS A 344 14.72 -5.71 -21.68
C LYS A 344 14.84 -6.24 -23.11
N ALA A 345 13.74 -6.67 -23.72
CA ALA A 345 13.74 -7.15 -25.10
C ALA A 345 14.07 -6.02 -26.10
N ASP A 346 13.56 -4.81 -25.88
CA ASP A 346 13.86 -3.64 -26.71
C ASP A 346 15.35 -3.27 -26.64
N ILE A 347 15.94 -3.26 -25.44
CA ILE A 347 17.38 -3.02 -25.25
C ILE A 347 18.21 -4.07 -25.99
N LEU A 348 17.89 -5.36 -25.83
CA LEU A 348 18.59 -6.45 -26.52
C LEU A 348 18.45 -6.35 -28.05
N LEU A 349 17.30 -5.88 -28.54
CA LEU A 349 17.08 -5.67 -29.96
C LEU A 349 17.97 -4.53 -30.50
N GLU A 350 18.06 -3.41 -29.78
CA GLU A 350 18.94 -2.30 -30.13
C GLU A 350 20.42 -2.72 -30.15
N GLU A 351 20.87 -3.45 -29.12
CA GLU A 351 22.23 -3.99 -29.07
C GLU A 351 22.54 -4.91 -30.26
N LYS A 352 21.62 -5.81 -30.59
CA LYS A 352 21.79 -6.72 -31.73
C LYS A 352 21.78 -5.98 -33.07
N GLN A 353 20.98 -4.92 -33.20
CA GLN A 353 21.00 -4.06 -34.39
C GLN A 353 22.33 -3.31 -34.50
N ALA A 354 22.88 -2.80 -33.40
CA ALA A 354 24.18 -2.15 -33.37
C ALA A 354 25.31 -3.13 -33.79
N GLU A 355 25.31 -4.35 -33.25
CA GLU A 355 26.27 -5.39 -33.62
C GLU A 355 26.16 -5.75 -35.11
N THR A 356 24.93 -5.83 -35.64
CA THR A 356 24.70 -6.11 -37.06
C THR A 356 25.23 -4.97 -37.95
N ARG A 357 25.02 -3.71 -37.55
CA ARG A 357 25.57 -2.53 -38.27
C ARG A 357 27.09 -2.54 -38.27
N GLN A 358 27.71 -2.91 -37.13
CA GLN A 358 29.16 -3.04 -37.04
C GLN A 358 29.69 -4.13 -37.99
N LYS A 359 29.09 -5.32 -37.97
CA LYS A 359 29.47 -6.41 -38.89
C LYS A 359 29.31 -6.02 -40.37
N GLN A 360 28.26 -5.27 -40.71
CA GLN A 360 28.07 -4.74 -42.06
C GLN A 360 29.16 -3.74 -42.44
N ALA A 361 29.56 -2.85 -41.53
CA ALA A 361 30.65 -1.90 -41.77
C ALA A 361 31.99 -2.61 -41.97
N GLU A 362 32.30 -3.61 -41.15
CA GLU A 362 33.51 -4.46 -41.31
C GLU A 362 33.50 -5.21 -42.64
N THR A 363 32.34 -5.72 -43.06
CA THR A 363 32.20 -6.41 -44.35
C THR A 363 32.47 -5.47 -45.51
N ARG A 364 31.92 -4.24 -45.49
CA ARG A 364 32.19 -3.22 -46.52
C ARG A 364 33.67 -2.84 -46.56
N GLN A 365 34.29 -2.64 -45.40
CA GLN A 365 35.72 -2.34 -45.33
C GLN A 365 36.57 -3.48 -45.93
N LYS A 366 36.18 -4.74 -45.70
CA LYS A 366 36.84 -5.89 -46.30
C LYS A 366 36.66 -5.95 -47.82
N GLU A 367 35.48 -5.60 -48.33
CA GLU A 367 35.21 -5.50 -49.76
C GLU A 367 36.07 -4.40 -50.43
N ASP A 368 36.16 -3.23 -49.81
CA ASP A 368 37.03 -2.12 -50.29
C ASP A 368 38.51 -2.55 -50.34
N LEU A 369 38.99 -3.21 -49.28
CA LEU A 369 40.35 -3.75 -49.24
C LEU A 369 40.57 -4.80 -50.34
N MET A 370 39.61 -5.70 -50.58
CA MET A 370 39.71 -6.67 -51.67
C MET A 370 39.77 -5.99 -53.05
N GLN A 371 39.00 -4.92 -53.26
CA GLN A 371 39.09 -4.14 -54.50
C GLN A 371 40.47 -3.49 -54.64
N GLN A 372 41.02 -2.88 -53.59
CA GLN A 372 42.35 -2.29 -53.61
C GLN A 372 43.44 -3.32 -53.91
N VAL A 373 43.37 -4.51 -53.29
CA VAL A 373 44.28 -5.62 -53.58
C VAL A 373 44.17 -6.04 -55.04
N GLY A 374 42.95 -6.12 -55.60
CA GLY A 374 42.75 -6.41 -57.03
C GLY A 374 43.36 -5.36 -57.96
N VAL A 375 43.26 -4.07 -57.62
CA VAL A 375 43.92 -2.99 -58.37
C VAL A 375 45.44 -3.15 -58.32
N LEU A 376 46.01 -3.37 -57.13
CA LEU A 376 47.45 -3.56 -56.94
C LEU A 376 47.98 -4.79 -57.68
N GLN A 377 47.22 -5.89 -57.69
CA GLN A 377 47.58 -7.09 -58.46
C GLN A 377 47.63 -6.82 -59.96
N ASN A 378 46.67 -6.06 -60.49
CA ASN A 378 46.66 -5.66 -61.89
C ASN A 378 47.82 -4.71 -62.24
N GLU A 379 48.17 -3.78 -61.34
CA GLU A 379 49.34 -2.91 -61.51
C GLU A 379 50.64 -3.69 -61.48
N LEU A 380 50.77 -4.66 -60.56
CA LEU A 380 51.93 -5.54 -60.49
C LEU A 380 52.08 -6.32 -61.79
N LYS A 381 51.00 -6.93 -62.28
CA LYS A 381 51.00 -7.64 -63.56
C LYS A 381 51.41 -6.76 -64.73
N ARG A 382 50.90 -5.52 -64.81
CA ARG A 382 51.33 -4.56 -65.85
C ARG A 382 52.81 -4.21 -65.76
N LYS A 383 53.35 -4.10 -64.54
CA LYS A 383 54.79 -3.86 -64.34
C LYS A 383 55.62 -5.05 -64.75
N ASP A 384 55.17 -6.27 -64.47
CA ASP A 384 55.83 -7.51 -64.91
C ASP A 384 55.81 -7.60 -66.44
N ASP A 385 54.65 -7.39 -67.09
CA ASP A 385 54.53 -7.37 -68.55
C ASP A 385 55.46 -6.31 -69.19
N ASN A 386 55.55 -5.12 -68.57
CA ASN A 386 56.44 -4.05 -69.03
C ASN A 386 57.93 -4.39 -68.80
N PHE A 387 58.25 -5.07 -67.71
CA PHE A 387 59.60 -5.56 -67.44
C PHE A 387 60.02 -6.60 -68.48
N ASP A 388 59.15 -7.55 -68.80
CA ASP A 388 59.37 -8.55 -69.84
C ASP A 388 59.58 -7.88 -71.22
N GLN A 389 58.78 -6.85 -71.54
CA GLN A 389 58.94 -6.06 -72.76
C GLN A 389 60.31 -5.36 -72.81
N ILE A 390 60.75 -4.74 -71.72
CA ILE A 390 62.08 -4.10 -71.62
C ILE A 390 63.19 -5.15 -71.78
N CYS A 391 63.06 -6.32 -71.16
CA CYS A 391 64.01 -7.42 -71.32
C CYS A 391 64.10 -7.88 -72.79
N LEU A 392 62.98 -7.95 -73.50
CA LEU A 392 62.94 -8.30 -74.92
C LEU A 392 63.61 -7.22 -75.78
N GLU A 393 63.34 -5.95 -75.53
CA GLU A 393 63.98 -4.83 -76.23
C GLU A 393 65.49 -4.80 -76.00
N LEU A 394 65.95 -5.02 -74.76
CA LEU A 394 67.38 -5.11 -74.43
C LEU A 394 68.04 -6.29 -75.16
N ALA A 395 67.38 -7.44 -75.24
CA ALA A 395 67.89 -8.59 -75.99
C ALA A 395 68.04 -8.28 -77.49
N GLN A 396 67.04 -7.63 -78.11
CA GLN A 396 67.11 -7.20 -79.51
C GLN A 396 68.20 -6.15 -79.74
N LEU A 397 68.37 -5.21 -78.82
CA LEU A 397 69.40 -4.17 -78.90
C LEU A 397 70.80 -4.78 -78.78
N HIS A 398 70.97 -5.75 -77.89
CA HIS A 398 72.21 -6.51 -77.73
C HIS A 398 72.52 -7.32 -78.99
N GLU A 399 71.53 -7.98 -79.60
CA GLU A 399 71.69 -8.71 -80.85
C GLU A 399 72.06 -7.78 -82.02
N LYS A 400 71.39 -6.63 -82.13
CA LYS A 400 71.71 -5.60 -83.14
C LYS A 400 73.12 -5.05 -82.94
N LYS A 401 73.53 -4.77 -81.71
CA LYS A 401 74.87 -4.26 -81.39
C LYS A 401 75.94 -5.30 -81.66
N ASN A 402 75.70 -6.57 -81.35
CA ASN A 402 76.59 -7.67 -81.74
C ASN A 402 76.68 -7.79 -83.26
N GLY A 403 75.57 -7.64 -83.99
CA GLY A 403 75.58 -7.60 -85.45
C GLY A 403 76.37 -6.42 -86.03
N GLU A 404 76.24 -5.23 -85.45
CA GLU A 404 77.06 -4.05 -85.80
C GLU A 404 78.54 -4.29 -85.48
N PHE A 405 78.83 -4.91 -84.34
CA PHE A 405 80.19 -5.24 -83.91
C PHE A 405 80.84 -6.24 -84.86
N GLU A 406 80.10 -7.24 -85.32
CA GLU A 406 80.62 -8.25 -86.25
C GLU A 406 80.78 -7.71 -87.68
N ARG A 407 79.94 -6.75 -88.10
CA ARG A 407 80.17 -5.97 -89.33
C ARG A 407 81.42 -5.11 -89.21
N LEU A 408 81.59 -4.39 -88.11
CA LEU A 408 82.80 -3.61 -87.84
C LEU A 408 84.04 -4.50 -87.85
N ARG A 409 83.94 -5.71 -87.28
CA ARG A 409 85.01 -6.70 -87.30
C ARG A 409 85.33 -7.18 -88.72
N GLN A 410 84.31 -7.44 -89.55
CA GLN A 410 84.49 -7.78 -90.96
C GLN A 410 85.07 -6.61 -91.76
N GLU A 411 84.65 -5.37 -91.52
CA GLU A 411 85.25 -4.17 -92.12
C GLU A 411 86.71 -4.01 -91.69
N LEU A 412 87.03 -4.27 -90.42
CA LEU A 412 88.40 -4.26 -89.90
C LEU A 412 89.26 -5.34 -90.56
N GLU A 413 88.72 -6.54 -90.78
CA GLU A 413 89.39 -7.60 -91.54
C GLU A 413 89.52 -7.27 -93.04
N THR A 414 88.55 -6.53 -93.60
CA THR A 414 88.60 -6.02 -94.97
C THR A 414 89.68 -4.93 -95.11
N ILE A 415 89.82 -4.05 -94.11
CA ILE A 415 90.89 -3.06 -94.03
C ILE A 415 92.25 -3.77 -93.86
N ARG A 416 92.33 -4.81 -93.03
CA ARG A 416 93.51 -5.66 -92.85
C ARG A 416 93.92 -6.41 -94.13
N SER A 417 92.97 -6.76 -94.99
CA SER A 417 93.20 -7.46 -96.26
C SER A 417 93.33 -6.53 -97.48
N SER A 418 92.96 -5.25 -97.36
CA SER A 418 93.17 -4.24 -98.41
C SER A 418 94.65 -3.84 -98.56
N ARG A 419 95.04 -3.46 -99.79
CA ARG A 419 96.43 -3.15 -100.20
C ARG A 419 97.16 -2.09 -99.35
N LEU A 420 96.47 -1.31 -98.53
CA LEU A 420 97.06 -0.28 -97.67
C LEU A 420 97.69 -0.84 -96.37
N HIS A 421 97.27 -2.01 -95.87
CA HIS A 421 97.94 -2.62 -94.71
C HIS A 421 99.30 -3.26 -95.07
N ARG A 422 99.50 -3.62 -96.35
CA ARG A 422 100.82 -4.01 -96.89
C ARG A 422 101.81 -2.85 -97.06
N LEU A 423 101.39 -1.61 -96.84
CA LEU A 423 102.27 -0.43 -96.81
C LEU A 423 102.69 -0.03 -95.39
N GLY A 424 101.98 -0.50 -94.35
CA GLY A 424 102.29 -0.20 -92.94
C GLY A 424 103.46 -1.02 -92.37
N GLU A 425 103.69 -2.25 -92.81
CA GLU A 425 104.84 -3.05 -92.35
C GLU A 425 106.19 -2.57 -92.92
N ARG A 426 106.18 -1.80 -94.02
CA ARG A 426 107.38 -1.14 -94.53
C ARG A 426 107.71 0.17 -93.79
N TYR A 427 106.79 0.72 -93.01
CA TYR A 427 107.02 1.95 -92.25
C TYR A 427 107.70 1.69 -90.90
N TYR A 428 107.49 0.52 -90.29
CA TYR A 428 108.09 0.17 -89.00
C TYR A 428 109.49 -0.46 -89.09
N THR A 429 110.03 -0.67 -90.29
CA THR A 429 111.41 -1.15 -90.50
C THR A 429 112.45 -0.02 -90.49
N ILE A 430 112.07 1.24 -90.74
CA ILE A 430 112.99 2.39 -90.61
C ILE A 430 113.31 2.68 -89.12
N PHE A 431 112.43 2.30 -88.20
CA PHE A 431 112.65 2.51 -86.77
C PHE A 431 113.40 1.37 -86.06
N ARG A 432 113.97 0.41 -86.80
CA ARG A 432 114.64 -0.78 -86.23
C ARG A 432 116.14 -0.93 -86.51
N LEU A 433 116.84 0.16 -86.88
CA LEU A 433 118.32 0.16 -86.96
C LEU A 433 118.96 1.05 -85.86
N PRO A 434 120.02 0.56 -85.17
CA PRO A 434 120.48 1.05 -83.85
C PRO A 434 121.30 2.35 -83.87
N GLY A 435 120.91 3.35 -84.67
CA GLY A 435 121.54 4.68 -84.71
C GLY A 435 120.58 5.85 -84.44
N VAL A 436 119.31 5.71 -84.83
CA VAL A 436 118.36 6.84 -84.84
C VAL A 436 117.89 7.23 -83.43
N GLY A 437 117.94 6.31 -82.46
CA GLY A 437 117.63 6.60 -81.06
C GLY A 437 118.62 7.54 -80.37
N ALA A 438 119.83 7.76 -80.93
CA ALA A 438 120.78 8.74 -80.40
C ALA A 438 120.41 10.17 -80.79
N LEU A 439 119.88 10.38 -82.00
CA LEU A 439 119.54 11.71 -82.51
C LEU A 439 118.31 12.30 -81.79
N LEU A 440 117.28 11.46 -81.55
CA LEU A 440 116.06 11.89 -80.85
C LEU A 440 116.27 12.10 -79.34
N ARG A 441 117.30 11.48 -78.74
CA ARG A 441 117.73 11.80 -77.37
C ARG A 441 118.52 13.11 -77.27
N GLY A 442 119.15 13.55 -78.37
CA GLY A 442 119.79 14.87 -78.45
C GLY A 442 118.78 16.02 -78.50
N VAL A 443 117.70 15.87 -79.27
CA VAL A 443 116.70 16.96 -79.48
C VAL A 443 115.81 17.18 -78.25
N ARG A 444 115.47 16.12 -77.50
CA ARG A 444 114.63 16.26 -76.29
C ARG A 444 115.35 16.96 -75.13
N LYS A 445 116.69 16.93 -75.09
CA LYS A 445 117.50 17.58 -74.05
C LYS A 445 117.70 19.09 -74.27
N ILE A 446 117.25 19.63 -75.41
CA ILE A 446 117.31 21.07 -75.71
C ILE A 446 115.90 21.71 -75.71
N MET A 447 114.83 20.96 -75.98
CA MET A 447 113.49 21.56 -76.13
C MET A 447 112.52 21.36 -74.96
N THR A 448 112.84 20.57 -73.93
CA THR A 448 111.92 20.32 -72.80
C THR A 448 112.65 20.18 -71.45
N GLY A 449 113.54 21.14 -71.15
CA GLY A 449 113.80 21.42 -69.73
C GLY A 449 112.49 21.81 -69.05
#